data_AF-A0A137QX11-F1
#
_entry.id   AF-A0A137QX11-F1
#
_cell.length_a   1.000
_cell.length_b   1.000
_cell.length_c   1.000
_cell.angle_alpha   90.00
_cell.angle_beta   90.00
_cell.angle_gamma   90.00
#
_symmetry.space_group_name_H-M   'P 1'
#
loop_
_entity.id
_entity.type
_entity.pdbx_description
1 polymer ?
#
loop_
_entity_poly.entity_id
_entity_poly.type
_entity_poly.pdbx_seq_one_letter_code
_entity_poly.pdbx_strand_id
1 'polypeptide(L)' 'MLIPINVVTNHKNLKYFCTIKVLTYQQAHWSELLSQFNLFIRFHPGKLSTKPDALTRHWDVYPKGENTGYALVNSHNF' A
#
# COMPACT_ATOMS: atom_id res chain seq x y z
N MET A 1 -24.17 -8.41 7.21
CA MET A 1 -22.93 -8.54 8.01
C MET A 1 -21.77 -8.19 7.09
N LEU A 2 -20.98 -7.16 7.38
CA LEU A 2 -19.84 -6.77 6.53
C LEU A 2 -18.71 -7.80 6.67
N ILE A 3 -18.31 -8.42 5.57
CA ILE A 3 -17.23 -9.42 5.56
C ILE A 3 -15.91 -8.71 5.88
N PRO A 4 -15.15 -9.14 6.90
CA PRO A 4 -13.88 -8.54 7.24
C PRO A 4 -12.83 -8.84 6.16
N ILE A 5 -12.20 -7.80 5.63
CA ILE A 5 -11.15 -7.89 4.61
C ILE A 5 -9.80 -7.86 5.32
N ASN A 6 -9.03 -8.94 5.18
CA ASN A 6 -7.68 -9.02 5.73
C ASN A 6 -6.67 -8.36 4.80
N VAL A 7 -6.11 -7.24 5.23
CA VAL A 7 -5.07 -6.51 4.49
C VAL A 7 -3.72 -6.88 5.09
N VAL A 8 -2.83 -7.48 4.29
CA VAL A 8 -1.46 -7.81 4.71
C VAL A 8 -0.50 -6.79 4.12
N THR A 9 0.32 -6.17 4.97
CA THR A 9 1.24 -5.11 4.55
C THR A 9 2.63 -5.31 5.15
N ASN A 10 3.67 -4.96 4.39
CA ASN A 10 5.04 -4.87 4.90
C ASN A 10 5.35 -3.51 5.55
N HIS A 11 4.36 -2.63 5.67
CA HIS A 11 4.51 -1.32 6.28
C HIS A 11 4.05 -1.34 7.75
N LYS A 12 5.01 -1.42 8.67
CA LYS A 12 4.73 -1.57 10.12
C LYS A 12 3.82 -0.50 10.69
N ASN A 13 3.96 0.76 10.26
CA ASN A 13 3.16 1.87 10.79
C ASN A 13 1.69 1.81 10.35
N LEU A 14 1.39 1.12 9.24
CA LEU A 14 0.03 1.05 8.70
C LEU A 14 -0.88 0.18 9.59
N LYS A 15 -0.31 -0.68 10.43
CA LYS A 15 -1.04 -1.44 11.47
C LYS A 15 -1.85 -0.50 12.39
N TYR A 16 -1.35 0.71 12.64
CA TYR A 16 -1.96 1.67 13.55
C TYR A 16 -2.82 2.72 12.83
N PHE A 17 -2.94 2.63 11.51
CA PHE A 17 -3.61 3.64 10.69
C PHE A 17 -5.05 3.91 11.14
N CYS A 18 -5.79 2.85 11.50
CA CYS A 18 -7.16 2.96 11.99
C CYS A 18 -7.27 3.41 13.47
N THR A 19 -6.15 3.59 14.18
CA THR A 19 -6.14 3.84 15.65
C THR A 19 -5.46 5.18 16.02
N ILE A 20 -4.78 5.84 15.07
CA ILE A 20 -4.07 7.10 15.32
C ILE A 20 -5.07 8.25 15.49
N LYS A 21 -4.91 9.03 16.56
CA LYS A 21 -5.80 10.15 16.93
C LYS A 21 -5.57 11.44 16.12
N VAL A 22 -4.39 11.64 15.53
CA VAL A 22 -4.07 12.82 14.72
C VAL A 22 -3.50 12.36 13.39
N LEU A 23 -4.34 12.41 12.36
CA LEU A 23 -3.96 12.06 10.99
C LEU A 23 -3.45 13.32 10.26
N THR A 24 -2.44 13.16 9.41
CA THR A 24 -2.11 14.20 8.43
C THR A 24 -3.25 14.36 7.42
N TYR A 25 -3.31 15.48 6.69
CA TYR A 25 -4.37 15.73 5.70
C TYR A 25 -4.51 14.57 4.69
N GLN A 26 -3.39 14.04 4.20
CA GLN A 26 -3.38 12.88 3.30
C GLN A 26 -3.94 11.62 3.97
N GLN A 27 -3.54 11.36 5.22
CA GLN A 27 -4.03 10.20 5.96
C GLN A 27 -5.52 10.30 6.31
N ALA A 28 -6.03 11.51 6.57
CA ALA A 28 -7.45 11.73 6.82
C ALA A 28 -8.28 11.43 5.57
N HIS A 29 -7.85 11.91 4.40
CA HIS A 29 -8.50 11.58 3.12
C HIS A 29 -8.52 10.07 2.85
N TRP A 30 -7.39 9.38 3.07
CA TRP A 30 -7.34 7.93 2.97
C TRP A 30 -8.20 7.23 4.02
N SER A 31 -8.28 7.76 5.24
CA SER A 31 -9.09 7.20 6.33
C SER A 31 -10.59 7.28 6.02
N GLU A 32 -11.06 8.39 5.46
CA GLU A 32 -12.44 8.56 5.02
C GLU A 32 -12.82 7.51 3.96
N LEU A 33 -11.99 7.34 2.93
CA LEU A 33 -12.20 6.34 1.90
C LEU A 33 -12.21 4.91 2.48
N LEU A 34 -11.24 4.59 3.34
CA LEU A 34 -11.07 3.25 3.89
C LEU A 34 -12.11 2.89 4.96
N SER A 35 -12.76 3.88 5.57
CA SER A 35 -13.82 3.68 6.59
C SER A 35 -15.04 2.92 6.05
N GLN A 36 -15.24 2.92 4.74
CA GLN A 36 -16.34 2.22 4.06
C GLN A 36 -16.17 0.70 4.08
N PHE A 37 -14.97 0.21 4.41
CA PHE A 37 -14.63 -1.20 4.41
C PHE A 37 -14.35 -1.70 5.84
N ASN A 38 -14.76 -2.94 6.13
CA ASN A 38 -14.39 -3.62 7.38
C ASN A 38 -12.98 -4.20 7.26
N LEU A 39 -11.95 -3.36 7.39
CA LEU A 39 -10.55 -3.74 7.17
C LEU A 39 -9.88 -4.26 8.44
N PHE A 40 -9.11 -5.33 8.31
CA PHE A 40 -8.20 -5.83 9.33
C PHE A 40 -6.76 -5.81 8.82
N ILE A 41 -5.99 -4.78 9.22
CA ILE A 41 -4.63 -4.56 8.73
C ILE A 41 -3.62 -5.32 9.60
N ARG A 42 -2.88 -6.24 8.97
CA ARG A 42 -1.82 -7.03 9.61
C ARG A 42 -0.47 -6.74 8.99
N PHE A 43 0.52 -6.48 9.85
CA PHE A 43 1.90 -6.34 9.43
C PHE A 43 2.55 -7.70 9.19
N HIS A 44 3.27 -7.84 8.08
CA HIS A 44 4.09 -8.99 7.75
C HIS A 44 5.49 -8.51 7.34
N PRO A 45 6.57 -9.03 7.95
CA PRO A 45 7.93 -8.63 7.57
C PRO A 45 8.17 -8.75 6.06
N GLY A 46 8.88 -7.79 5.46
CA GLY A 46 9.11 -7.74 4.01
C GLY A 46 9.70 -9.02 3.42
N LYS A 47 10.53 -9.75 4.18
CA LYS A 47 11.09 -11.06 3.80
C LYS A 47 10.02 -12.11 3.47
N LEU A 48 8.82 -11.98 4.02
CA LEU A 48 7.70 -12.89 3.80
C LEU A 48 6.66 -12.30 2.83
N SER A 49 6.90 -11.11 2.27
CA SER A 49 6.02 -10.40 1.34
C SER A 49 6.48 -10.54 -0.12
N THR A 50 7.13 -11.66 -0.46
CA THR A 50 7.81 -11.87 -1.75
C THR A 50 6.88 -11.74 -2.96
N LYS A 51 5.63 -12.19 -2.86
CA LYS A 51 4.67 -12.14 -3.98
C LYS A 51 4.27 -10.71 -4.37
N PRO A 52 3.73 -9.87 -3.45
CA PRO A 52 3.42 -8.48 -3.78
C PRO A 52 4.68 -7.64 -4.07
N ASP A 53 5.82 -7.95 -3.41
CA ASP A 53 7.09 -7.28 -3.67
C ASP A 53 7.58 -7.50 -5.11
N ALA A 54 7.50 -8.74 -5.62
CA ALA A 54 7.85 -9.04 -7.02
C ALA A 54 6.97 -8.27 -8.03
N LEU A 55 5.67 -8.13 -7.74
CA LEU A 55 4.75 -7.39 -8.60
C LEU A 55 5.05 -5.87 -8.59
N THR A 56 5.40 -5.33 -7.43
CA THR A 56 5.71 -3.89 -7.28
C THR A 56 6.98 -3.49 -8.04
N ARG A 57 7.88 -4.46 -8.27
CA ARG A 57 9.16 -4.27 -8.96
C ARG A 57 9.09 -4.59 -10.46
N HIS A 58 7.92 -4.93 -10.98
CA HIS A 58 7.74 -5.32 -12.37
C HIS A 58 7.58 -4.06 -13.25
N TRP A 59 8.67 -3.70 -13.94
CA TRP A 59 8.80 -2.45 -14.69
C TRP A 59 7.83 -2.33 -15.88
N ASP A 60 7.36 -3.45 -16.40
CA ASP A 60 6.49 -3.58 -17.56
C ASP A 60 4.99 -3.63 -17.21
N VAL A 61 4.62 -3.55 -15.92
CA VAL A 61 3.22 -3.29 -15.50
C VAL A 61 2.80 -1.86 -15.84
N TYR A 62 3.75 -0.94 -15.97
CA TYR A 62 3.45 0.46 -16.29
C TYR A 62 3.28 0.62 -17.81
N PRO A 63 2.24 1.34 -18.27
CA PRO A 63 1.99 1.54 -19.70
C PRO A 63 3.19 2.23 -20.35
N LYS A 64 3.73 1.62 -21.40
CA LYS A 64 4.77 2.22 -22.26
C LYS A 64 4.17 3.32 -23.14
N GLY A 65 3.77 4.43 -22.53
CA GLY A 65 3.53 5.69 -23.24
C GLY A 65 4.85 6.48 -23.36
N GLU A 66 4.99 7.29 -24.40
CA GLU A 66 6.20 8.05 -24.83
C GLU A 66 6.86 8.97 -23.79
N ASN A 67 6.46 8.93 -22.52
CA ASN A 67 7.08 9.67 -21.43
C ASN A 67 7.63 8.68 -20.38
N THR A 68 8.85 8.20 -20.64
CA THR A 68 9.66 7.27 -19.82
C THR A 68 10.05 7.77 -18.42
N GLY A 69 9.39 8.81 -17.89
CA GLY A 69 9.68 9.37 -16.57
C GLY A 69 9.32 8.43 -15.40
N TYR A 70 8.23 7.67 -15.52
CA TYR A 70 7.74 6.82 -14.41
C TYR A 70 8.69 5.68 -14.03
N ALA A 71 9.38 5.09 -15.01
CA ALA A 71 10.38 4.06 -14.76
C ALA A 71 11.66 4.61 -14.10
N LEU A 72 12.02 5.87 -14.38
CA LEU A 72 13.20 6.54 -13.80
C LEU A 72 12.99 7.00 -12.35
N VAL A 73 11.76 7.43 -12.01
CA VAL A 73 11.41 7.89 -10.64
C VAL A 73 11.45 6.75 -9.62
N ASN A 74 11.26 5.50 -10.05
CA ASN A 74 11.22 4.33 -9.18
C ASN A 74 12.53 3.54 -9.14
N SER A 75 13.66 4.14 -9.56
CA SER A 75 14.98 3.48 -9.65
C SER A 75 15.50 2.86 -8.35
N HIS A 76 14.95 3.27 -7.20
CA HIS A 76 15.30 2.74 -5.88
C HIS A 76 14.67 1.38 -5.54
N ASN A 77 13.91 0.78 -6.46
CA ASN A 77 13.31 -0.54 -6.28
C ASN A 77 14.10 -1.69 -6.95
N PHE A 78 15.29 -1.40 -7.51
CA PHE A 78 16.24 -2.39 -8.02
C PHE A 78 17.26 -2.79 -6.94
#